data_AF-A0A167P5S5-F1
#
_entry.id   AF-A0A167P5S5-F1
#
_cell.length_a   1.000
_cell.length_b   1.000
_cell.length_c   1.000
_cell.angle_alpha   90.00
_cell.angle_beta   90.00
_cell.angle_gamma   90.00
#
_symmetry.space_group_name_H-M   'P 1'
#
loop_
_entity.id
_entity.type
_entity.pdbx_description
1 polymer ?
#
loop_
_entity_poly.entity_id
_entity_poly.type
_entity_poly.pdbx_seq_one_letter_code
_entity_poly.pdbx_strand_id
1 'polypeptide(L)'
;MTRIEHDIKLTIKFKLNIEQRFQNQVKSELVTMPVSVGYPIVKYQALFNKRPPVWVVYAQIGEYEIRRLNELRQQLHPVLSSWAMNKVHEHGVVLVCVALKGIGSKCNSGFLMSWSELLYGIEEYEAQSRVQSDFGLADQLVDTLNGVDSSIKALVKSRSFDRLS
;
A
#
# COMPACT_ATOMS: atom_id res chain seq x y z
N MET A 1 16.58 6.66 -30.27
CA MET A 1 16.18 6.33 -28.89
C MET A 1 15.17 5.21 -28.97
N THR A 2 15.45 4.07 -28.37
CA THR A 2 14.58 2.88 -28.44
C THR A 2 13.40 3.02 -27.47
N ARG A 3 12.30 2.32 -27.73
CA ARG A 3 11.14 2.26 -26.81
C ARG A 3 11.55 1.82 -25.40
N ILE A 4 12.50 0.90 -25.30
CA ILE A 4 13.07 0.41 -24.04
C ILE A 4 13.79 1.53 -23.27
N GLU A 5 14.63 2.33 -23.93
CA GLU A 5 15.32 3.47 -23.29
C GLU A 5 14.34 4.54 -22.79
N HIS A 6 13.26 4.76 -23.52
CA HIS A 6 12.20 5.67 -23.14
C HIS A 6 11.47 5.20 -21.87
N ASP A 7 11.09 3.92 -21.81
CA ASP A 7 10.37 3.33 -20.69
C ASP A 7 11.25 3.27 -19.42
N ILE A 8 12.55 3.01 -19.57
CA ILE A 8 13.52 3.10 -18.46
C ILE A 8 13.59 4.53 -17.92
N LYS A 9 13.70 5.54 -18.78
CA LYS A 9 13.75 6.94 -18.34
C LYS A 9 12.47 7.37 -17.63
N LEU A 10 11.30 6.94 -18.10
CA LEU A 10 10.03 7.20 -17.44
C LEU A 10 9.97 6.56 -16.05
N THR A 11 10.39 5.30 -15.94
CA THR A 11 10.44 4.57 -14.66
C THR A 11 11.34 5.28 -13.64
N ILE A 12 12.54 5.71 -14.06
CA ILE A 12 13.46 6.46 -13.21
C ILE A 12 12.84 7.78 -12.75
N LYS A 13 12.24 8.55 -13.66
CA LYS A 13 11.56 9.80 -13.32
C LYS A 13 10.41 9.59 -12.34
N PHE A 14 9.62 8.53 -12.52
CA PHE A 14 8.50 8.21 -11.65
C PHE A 14 8.97 7.84 -10.25
N LYS A 15 10.00 6.99 -10.15
CA LYS A 15 10.65 6.63 -8.88
C LYS A 15 11.13 7.88 -8.13
N LEU A 16 11.91 8.73 -8.79
CA LEU A 16 12.45 9.96 -8.18
C LEU A 16 11.35 10.89 -7.68
N ASN A 17 10.25 11.04 -8.44
CA ASN A 17 9.12 11.87 -8.05
C ASN A 17 8.43 11.32 -6.78
N ILE A 18 8.18 10.01 -6.72
CA ILE A 18 7.59 9.38 -5.55
C ILE A 18 8.49 9.50 -4.32
N GLU A 19 9.78 9.23 -4.47
CA GLU A 19 10.76 9.36 -3.37
C GLU A 19 10.80 10.80 -2.85
N GLN A 20 10.83 11.79 -3.74
CA GLN A 20 10.76 13.21 -3.36
C GLN A 20 9.46 13.56 -2.65
N ARG A 21 8.31 13.05 -3.13
CA ARG A 21 7.01 13.27 -2.49
C ARG A 21 6.97 12.66 -1.09
N PHE A 22 7.46 11.43 -0.91
CA PHE A 22 7.54 10.83 0.42
C PHE A 22 8.43 11.65 1.35
N GLN A 23 9.66 11.97 0.94
CA GLN A 23 10.61 12.73 1.75
C GLN A 23 10.06 14.10 2.16
N ASN A 24 9.37 14.77 1.23
CA ASN A 24 8.91 16.13 1.46
C ASN A 24 7.53 16.20 2.14
N GLN A 25 6.70 15.16 2.05
CA GLN A 25 5.30 15.23 2.52
C GLN A 25 5.01 14.30 3.69
N VAL A 26 5.87 13.32 3.96
CA VAL A 26 5.57 12.23 4.90
C VAL A 26 6.77 11.95 5.80
N LYS A 27 6.52 11.88 7.11
CA LYS A 27 7.44 11.29 8.09
C LYS A 27 7.06 9.83 8.30
N SER A 28 8.02 8.92 8.19
CA SER A 28 7.85 7.49 8.49
C SER A 28 8.65 7.07 9.71
N GLU A 29 8.11 6.13 10.47
CA GLU A 29 8.74 5.57 11.67
C GLU A 29 8.40 4.08 11.79
N LEU A 30 9.41 3.23 12.04
CA LEU A 30 9.17 1.82 12.31
C LEU A 30 8.58 1.67 13.72
N VAL A 31 7.47 0.94 13.83
CA VAL A 31 6.81 0.68 15.10
C VAL A 31 7.47 -0.53 15.75
N THR A 32 8.03 -0.33 16.95
CA THR A 32 8.56 -1.43 17.76
C THR A 32 7.43 -2.08 18.54
N MET A 33 7.28 -3.40 18.36
CA MET A 33 6.33 -4.21 19.12
C MET A 33 7.02 -4.86 20.33
N PRO A 34 6.30 -5.10 21.44
CA PRO A 34 6.87 -5.72 22.64
C PRO A 34 7.32 -7.18 22.40
N VAL A 35 6.80 -7.81 21.34
CA VAL A 35 7.17 -9.15 20.90
C VAL A 35 7.33 -9.17 19.39
N SER A 36 8.11 -10.14 18.87
CA SER A 36 8.18 -10.36 17.43
C SER A 36 6.85 -10.90 16.92
N VAL A 37 6.19 -10.12 16.05
CA VAL A 37 4.90 -10.50 15.45
C VAL A 37 5.03 -11.01 14.03
N GLY A 38 6.26 -11.07 13.47
CA GLY A 38 6.51 -11.57 12.12
C GLY A 38 6.17 -10.60 10.97
N TYR A 39 5.68 -9.40 11.28
CA TYR A 39 5.31 -8.38 10.30
C TYR A 39 5.96 -7.03 10.63
N PRO A 40 6.68 -6.39 9.69
CA PRO A 40 7.09 -5.01 9.84
C PRO A 40 5.89 -4.08 9.88
N ILE A 41 5.93 -3.08 10.77
CA ILE A 41 4.86 -2.10 10.93
C ILE A 41 5.49 -0.71 10.82
N VAL A 42 4.96 0.12 9.93
CA VAL A 42 5.45 1.50 9.75
C VAL A 42 4.31 2.47 10.01
N LYS A 43 4.58 3.47 10.83
CA LYS A 43 3.71 4.63 11.03
C LYS A 43 4.10 5.70 10.02
N TYR A 44 3.13 6.20 9.29
CA TYR A 44 3.27 7.33 8.38
C TYR A 44 2.46 8.52 8.89
N GLN A 45 3.09 9.69 8.91
CA GLN A 45 2.48 10.96 9.31
C GLN A 45 2.70 11.98 8.22
N ALA A 46 1.62 12.60 7.73
CA ALA A 46 1.73 13.73 6.83
C ALA A 46 2.39 14.92 7.54
N LEU A 47 3.35 15.58 6.89
CA LEU A 47 4.12 16.70 7.47
C LEU A 47 3.32 18.01 7.54
N PHE A 48 2.46 18.27 6.57
CA PHE A 48 1.76 19.55 6.42
C PHE A 48 0.26 19.47 6.66
N ASN A 49 -0.29 18.27 6.86
CA ASN A 49 -1.72 18.06 7.10
C ASN A 49 -1.94 17.55 8.53
N LYS A 50 -2.93 18.11 9.25
CA LYS A 50 -3.31 17.70 10.62
C LYS A 50 -4.05 16.35 10.66
N ARG A 51 -3.89 15.51 9.65
CA ARG A 51 -4.55 14.22 9.58
C ARG A 51 -3.95 13.24 10.59
N PRO A 52 -4.76 12.30 11.10
CA PRO A 52 -4.26 11.19 11.90
C PRO A 52 -3.15 10.44 11.15
N PRO A 53 -2.22 9.80 11.88
CA PRO A 53 -1.24 8.93 11.26
C PRO A 53 -1.94 7.73 10.58
N VAL A 54 -1.25 7.14 9.61
CA VAL A 54 -1.62 5.86 9.01
C VAL A 54 -0.59 4.82 9.43
N TRP A 55 -1.04 3.69 9.95
CA TRP A 55 -0.17 2.55 10.20
C TRP A 55 -0.29 1.56 9.06
N VAL A 56 0.85 1.09 8.56
CA VAL A 56 0.92 0.10 7.49
C VAL A 56 1.63 -1.13 8.02
N VAL A 57 0.91 -2.26 8.05
CA VAL A 57 1.47 -3.59 8.32
C VAL A 57 1.93 -4.18 6.99
N TYR A 58 3.19 -4.54 6.88
CA TYR A 58 3.74 -5.15 5.66
C TYR A 58 3.66 -6.66 5.76
N ALA A 59 2.82 -7.25 4.92
CA ALA A 59 2.69 -8.69 4.74
C ALA A 59 3.26 -9.10 3.38
N GLN A 60 3.66 -10.37 3.26
CA GLN A 60 4.17 -10.91 2.02
C GLN A 60 3.49 -12.24 1.71
N ILE A 61 3.08 -12.42 0.46
CA ILE A 61 2.57 -13.68 -0.10
C ILE A 61 3.21 -13.93 -1.47
N GLY A 62 3.20 -15.16 -1.97
CA GLY A 62 3.71 -15.44 -3.32
C GLY A 62 2.90 -14.75 -4.44
N GLU A 63 3.53 -14.49 -5.59
CA GLU A 63 2.94 -13.81 -6.77
C GLU A 63 1.61 -14.43 -7.26
N TYR A 64 1.41 -15.73 -7.06
CA TYR A 64 0.22 -16.48 -7.48
C TYR A 64 -0.66 -16.93 -6.31
N GLU A 65 -0.40 -16.39 -5.12
CA GLU A 65 -0.98 -16.85 -3.87
C GLU A 65 -2.03 -15.89 -3.30
N ILE A 66 -2.65 -15.07 -4.14
CA ILE A 66 -3.76 -14.19 -3.70
C ILE A 66 -4.89 -15.01 -3.05
N ARG A 67 -5.08 -16.27 -3.47
CA ARG A 67 -5.99 -17.23 -2.82
C ARG A 67 -5.63 -17.53 -1.36
N ARG A 68 -4.36 -17.39 -0.99
CA ARG A 68 -3.81 -17.59 0.36
C ARG A 68 -3.96 -16.35 1.24
N LEU A 69 -4.65 -15.30 0.80
CA LEU A 69 -5.02 -14.16 1.66
C LEU A 69 -5.74 -14.62 2.94
N ASN A 70 -6.58 -15.66 2.84
CA ASN A 70 -7.24 -16.25 4.00
C ASN A 70 -6.25 -16.88 5.00
N GLU A 71 -5.10 -17.36 4.54
CA GLU A 71 -4.05 -17.91 5.40
C GLU A 71 -3.31 -16.81 6.15
N LEU A 72 -3.11 -15.63 5.54
CA LEU A 72 -2.55 -14.47 6.25
C LEU A 72 -3.39 -14.16 7.50
N ARG A 73 -4.72 -14.19 7.37
CA ARG A 73 -5.62 -13.99 8.52
C ARG A 73 -5.36 -14.99 9.63
N GLN A 74 -5.17 -16.26 9.29
CA GLN A 74 -4.96 -17.35 10.26
C GLN A 74 -3.58 -17.28 10.94
N GLN A 75 -2.61 -16.66 10.28
CA GLN A 75 -1.22 -16.54 10.76
C GLN A 75 -0.97 -15.26 11.56
N LEU A 76 -1.96 -14.37 11.71
CA LEU A 76 -1.82 -13.14 12.48
C LEU A 76 -1.52 -13.42 13.94
N HIS A 77 -0.42 -12.82 14.42
CA HIS A 77 -0.07 -12.89 15.83
C HIS A 77 -1.13 -12.17 16.70
N PRO A 78 -1.64 -12.76 17.79
CA PRO A 78 -2.72 -12.17 18.60
C PRO A 78 -2.41 -10.74 19.11
N VAL A 79 -1.15 -10.49 19.48
CA VAL A 79 -0.68 -9.15 19.91
C VAL A 79 -0.78 -8.13 18.77
N LEU A 80 -0.48 -8.52 17.54
CA LEU A 80 -0.64 -7.65 16.38
C LEU A 80 -2.12 -7.33 16.15
N SER A 81 -2.99 -8.34 16.24
CA SER A 81 -4.43 -8.14 16.07
C SER A 81 -5.02 -7.21 17.13
N SER A 82 -4.68 -7.41 18.41
CA SER A 82 -5.13 -6.52 19.49
C SER A 82 -4.62 -5.09 19.29
N TRP A 83 -3.34 -4.93 18.95
CA TRP A 83 -2.74 -3.64 18.68
C TRP A 83 -3.42 -2.92 17.50
N ALA A 84 -3.64 -3.61 16.39
CA ALA A 84 -4.24 -3.04 15.20
C ALA A 84 -5.70 -2.62 15.45
N MET A 85 -6.48 -3.43 16.16
CA MET A 85 -7.85 -3.08 16.57
C MET A 85 -7.87 -1.83 17.45
N ASN A 86 -6.95 -1.71 18.41
CA ASN A 86 -6.83 -0.51 19.24
C ASN A 86 -6.49 0.72 18.39
N LYS A 87 -5.58 0.60 17.42
CA LYS A 87 -5.21 1.72 16.54
C LYS A 87 -6.33 2.11 15.57
N VAL A 88 -7.10 1.16 15.06
CA VAL A 88 -8.31 1.44 14.29
C VAL A 88 -9.32 2.21 15.14
N HIS A 89 -9.50 1.83 16.42
CA HIS A 89 -10.40 2.55 17.31
C HIS A 89 -9.93 3.97 17.63
N GLU A 90 -8.63 4.17 17.89
CA GLU A 90 -8.05 5.46 18.25
C GLU A 90 -7.96 6.46 17.08
N HIS A 91 -7.65 5.96 15.88
CA HIS A 91 -7.23 6.81 14.76
C HIS A 91 -7.95 6.53 13.44
N GLY A 92 -8.83 5.53 13.41
CA GLY A 92 -9.71 5.24 12.28
C GLY A 92 -9.06 4.51 11.10
N VAL A 93 -7.74 4.30 11.09
CA VAL A 93 -7.08 3.66 9.93
C VAL A 93 -5.84 2.85 10.31
N VAL A 94 -5.88 1.56 9.94
CA VAL A 94 -4.72 0.69 9.82
C VAL A 94 -4.81 0.01 8.47
N LEU A 95 -3.76 0.14 7.67
CA LEU A 95 -3.63 -0.50 6.37
C LEU A 95 -2.71 -1.71 6.46
N VAL A 96 -2.91 -2.64 5.54
CA VAL A 96 -2.06 -3.79 5.31
C VAL A 96 -1.56 -3.67 3.87
N CYS A 97 -0.25 -3.59 3.72
CA CYS A 97 0.41 -3.65 2.43
C CYS A 97 0.80 -5.10 2.18
N VAL A 98 0.12 -5.74 1.23
CA VAL A 98 0.42 -7.10 0.82
C VAL A 98 1.37 -7.04 -0.37
N ALA A 99 2.63 -7.37 -0.13
CA ALA A 99 3.63 -7.54 -1.18
C ALA A 99 3.47 -8.93 -1.81
N LEU A 100 3.31 -8.95 -3.13
CA LEU A 100 3.34 -10.15 -3.96
C LEU A 100 4.80 -10.40 -4.35
N LYS A 101 5.39 -11.46 -3.79
CA LYS A 101 6.77 -11.83 -4.08
C LYS A 101 6.84 -12.49 -5.45
N GLY A 102 7.42 -11.77 -6.41
CA GLY A 102 7.74 -12.32 -7.72
C GLY A 102 8.77 -13.45 -7.68
N ILE A 103 8.85 -14.25 -8.74
CA ILE A 103 9.97 -15.17 -8.97
C ILE A 103 11.17 -14.36 -9.52
N GLY A 104 12.24 -14.21 -8.73
CA GLY A 104 13.47 -13.47 -9.11
C GLY A 104 13.51 -12.01 -8.64
N SER A 105 14.34 -11.17 -9.25
CA SER A 105 14.54 -9.74 -8.90
C SER A 105 13.58 -8.77 -9.61
N LYS A 106 12.50 -9.27 -10.22
CA LYS A 106 11.53 -8.43 -10.95
C LYS A 106 10.62 -7.68 -9.98
N CYS A 107 10.25 -6.45 -10.36
CA CYS A 107 9.55 -5.46 -9.55
C CYS A 107 8.52 -6.07 -8.59
N ASN A 108 8.65 -5.76 -7.31
CA ASN A 108 7.67 -6.15 -6.31
C ASN A 108 6.33 -5.51 -6.66
N SER A 109 5.29 -6.32 -6.84
CA SER A 109 3.92 -5.85 -6.95
C SER A 109 3.20 -6.08 -5.62
N GLY A 110 2.02 -5.51 -5.47
CA GLY A 110 1.25 -5.66 -4.24
C GLY A 110 0.01 -4.81 -4.26
N PHE A 111 -0.67 -4.72 -3.13
CA PHE A 111 -1.88 -3.93 -2.97
C PHE A 111 -2.07 -3.53 -1.51
N LEU A 112 -2.82 -2.44 -1.32
CA LEU A 112 -3.26 -1.98 -0.01
C LEU A 112 -4.66 -2.51 0.28
N MET A 113 -4.86 -2.95 1.52
CA MET A 113 -6.17 -3.24 2.08
C MET A 113 -6.25 -2.64 3.49
N SER A 114 -7.46 -2.42 3.97
CA SER A 114 -7.73 -2.09 5.36
C SER A 114 -7.54 -3.30 6.26
N TRP A 115 -7.32 -3.04 7.55
CA TRP A 115 -7.31 -4.09 8.57
C TRP A 115 -8.62 -4.91 8.58
N SER A 116 -9.76 -4.25 8.36
CA SER A 116 -11.07 -4.90 8.27
C SER A 116 -11.15 -5.88 7.09
N GLU A 117 -10.65 -5.50 5.90
CA GLU A 117 -10.60 -6.38 4.73
C GLU A 117 -9.72 -7.61 4.98
N LEU A 118 -8.63 -7.49 5.74
CA LEU A 118 -7.82 -8.64 6.14
C LEU A 118 -8.59 -9.60 7.07
N LEU A 119 -9.41 -9.08 7.99
CA LEU A 119 -10.15 -9.90 8.96
C LEU A 119 -11.42 -10.53 8.37
N TYR A 120 -12.19 -9.74 7.63
CA TYR A 120 -13.49 -10.16 7.10
C TYR A 120 -13.41 -10.74 5.69
N GLY A 121 -12.25 -10.58 5.04
CA GLY A 121 -12.00 -11.06 3.69
C GLY A 121 -12.25 -9.98 2.65
N ILE A 122 -11.58 -10.17 1.52
CA ILE A 122 -11.75 -9.42 0.27
C ILE A 122 -11.91 -10.44 -0.85
N GLU A 123 -12.73 -10.14 -1.84
CA GLU A 123 -12.88 -11.04 -2.99
C GLU A 123 -11.56 -11.16 -3.77
N GLU A 124 -11.23 -12.37 -4.24
CA GLU A 124 -9.98 -12.61 -4.98
C GLU A 124 -9.86 -11.71 -6.22
N TYR A 125 -10.96 -11.55 -6.96
CA TYR A 125 -11.01 -10.69 -8.14
C TYR A 125 -10.78 -9.22 -7.80
N GLU A 126 -11.36 -8.76 -6.69
CA GLU A 126 -11.15 -7.41 -6.20
C GLU A 126 -9.69 -7.19 -5.78
N ALA A 127 -9.11 -8.11 -5.01
CA ALA A 127 -7.70 -8.07 -4.63
C ALA A 127 -6.77 -8.04 -5.87
N GLN A 128 -7.05 -8.89 -6.87
CA GLN A 128 -6.33 -8.91 -8.15
C GLN A 128 -6.42 -7.57 -8.90
N SER A 129 -7.61 -6.97 -8.93
CA SER A 129 -7.82 -5.68 -9.62
C SER A 129 -7.06 -4.52 -8.99
N ARG A 130 -6.72 -4.62 -7.69
CA ARG A 130 -6.00 -3.60 -6.92
C ARG A 130 -4.48 -3.76 -6.98
N VAL A 131 -3.96 -4.80 -7.62
CA VAL A 131 -2.52 -5.04 -7.73
C VAL A 131 -1.85 -3.91 -8.50
N GLN A 132 -0.83 -3.32 -7.89
CA GLN A 132 0.00 -2.26 -8.45
C GLN A 132 1.47 -2.62 -8.32
N SER A 133 2.32 -1.92 -9.07
CA SER A 133 3.76 -1.92 -8.80
C SER A 133 4.05 -1.29 -7.44
N ASP A 134 5.22 -1.58 -6.88
CA ASP A 134 5.81 -0.89 -5.74
C ASP A 134 5.66 0.64 -5.79
N PHE A 135 5.92 1.25 -6.95
CA PHE A 135 5.74 2.68 -7.16
C PHE A 135 4.27 3.11 -7.13
N GLY A 136 3.36 2.31 -7.68
CA GLY A 136 1.92 2.56 -7.60
C GLY A 136 1.41 2.52 -6.16
N LEU A 137 1.86 1.53 -5.38
CA LEU A 137 1.53 1.43 -3.95
C LEU A 137 2.02 2.62 -3.15
N ALA A 138 3.24 3.06 -3.44
CA ALA A 138 3.82 4.23 -2.83
C ALA A 138 3.00 5.50 -3.16
N ASP A 139 2.62 5.71 -4.43
CA ASP A 139 1.75 6.83 -4.82
C ASP A 139 0.40 6.78 -4.10
N GLN A 140 -0.24 5.61 -4.07
CA GLN A 140 -1.53 5.41 -3.38
C GLN A 140 -1.44 5.68 -1.87
N LEU A 141 -0.33 5.31 -1.23
CA LEU A 141 -0.11 5.60 0.19
C LEU A 141 0.06 7.12 0.43
N VAL A 142 0.81 7.83 -0.42
CA VAL A 142 0.91 9.30 -0.33
C VAL A 142 -0.44 9.97 -0.51
N ASP A 143 -1.24 9.49 -1.47
CA ASP A 143 -2.59 10.01 -1.69
C ASP A 143 -3.48 9.80 -0.47
N THR A 144 -3.44 8.60 0.11
CA THR A 144 -4.21 8.24 1.31
C THR A 144 -3.84 9.15 2.48
N LEU A 145 -2.53 9.39 2.68
CA LEU A 145 -2.01 10.29 3.72
C LEU A 145 -2.45 11.75 3.51
N ASN A 146 -2.49 12.20 2.26
CA ASN A 146 -2.96 13.53 1.90
C ASN A 146 -4.48 13.65 1.88
N GLY A 147 -5.20 12.52 1.91
CA GLY A 147 -6.65 12.50 1.87
C GLY A 147 -7.27 12.63 0.51
N VAL A 148 -6.50 12.34 -0.53
CA VAL A 148 -7.03 12.19 -1.86
C VAL A 148 -7.70 10.83 -1.91
N ASP A 149 -9.03 10.83 -2.01
CA ASP A 149 -9.78 9.61 -2.22
C ASP A 149 -9.34 8.97 -3.55
N SER A 150 -8.88 7.72 -3.50
CA SER A 150 -8.43 6.97 -4.67
C SER A 150 -9.53 6.83 -5.74
N SER A 151 -10.80 6.88 -5.34
CA SER A 151 -11.94 6.88 -6.28
C SER A 151 -12.03 8.19 -7.09
N ILE A 152 -11.60 9.32 -6.52
CA ILE A 152 -11.52 10.61 -7.24
C ILE A 152 -10.42 10.56 -8.30
N LYS A 153 -9.27 9.90 -8.03
CA LYS A 153 -8.23 9.70 -9.05
C LYS A 153 -8.69 8.79 -10.20
N ALA A 154 -9.50 7.77 -9.92
CA ALA A 154 -10.09 6.92 -10.97
C ALA A 154 -11.04 7.73 -11.88
N LEU A 155 -11.87 8.60 -11.29
CA LEU A 155 -12.75 9.54 -12.00
C LEU A 155 -12.00 10.62 -12.81
N VAL A 156 -10.85 11.09 -12.32
CA VAL A 156 -10.01 12.07 -13.05
C VAL A 156 -9.26 11.39 -14.20
N LYS A 157 -8.80 10.14 -14.00
CA LYS A 157 -8.21 9.32 -15.08
C LYS A 157 -9.24 8.96 -16.15
N SER A 158 -10.47 8.59 -15.79
CA SER A 158 -11.51 8.28 -16.79
C SER A 158 -11.88 9.51 -17.63
N ARG A 159 -12.05 10.69 -16.99
CA ARG A 159 -12.33 11.95 -17.71
C ARG A 159 -11.20 12.42 -18.62
N SER A 160 -9.96 11.98 -18.39
CA SER A 160 -8.85 12.30 -19.29
C SER A 160 -8.78 11.36 -20.50
N PHE A 161 -9.34 10.15 -20.40
CA PHE A 161 -9.58 9.27 -21.55
C PHE A 161 -10.79 9.72 -22.40
N ASP A 162 -11.85 10.25 -21.79
CA ASP A 162 -13.00 10.81 -22.52
C ASP A 162 -12.65 12.03 -23.37
N ARG A 163 -11.50 12.69 -23.14
CA ARG A 163 -10.99 13.79 -23.97
C ARG A 163 -10.17 13.34 -25.18
N LEU A 164 -10.00 12.03 -25.37
CA LEU A 164 -9.34 11.43 -26.53
C LEU A 164 -10.31 10.63 -27.42
N SER A 165 -11.63 10.82 -27.25
CA SER A 165 -12.69 10.25 -28.11
C SER A 165 -13.21 11.29 -29.09
#